data_AF-A0A917JQ03-F1
#
_entry.id   AF-A0A917JQ03-F1
#
_cell.length_a   1.000
_cell.length_b   1.000
_cell.length_c   1.000
_cell.angle_alpha   90.00
_cell.angle_beta   90.00
_cell.angle_gamma   90.00
#
_symmetry.space_group_name_H-M   'P 1'
#
loop_
_entity.id
_entity.type
_entity.pdbx_description
1 polymer ?
#
loop_
_entity_poly.entity_id
_entity_poly.type
_entity_poly.pdbx_seq_one_letter_code
_entity_poly.pdbx_strand_id
1 'polypeptide(L)' 'MVMLEHKSQRFEAELLRNVYCQMQVVMSGERFENVTDKLKAGVDIEVTGFIALQQSRNGQNRLVLHAENVELKT' A
#
# COMPACT_ATOMS: atom_id res chain seq x y z
N MET A 1 -5.63 -8.47 3.52
CA MET A 1 -5.06 -7.12 3.71
C MET A 1 -3.57 -7.28 3.99
N VAL A 2 -2.75 -6.32 3.57
CA VAL A 2 -1.31 -6.29 3.86
C VAL A 2 -0.91 -4.89 4.33
N MET A 3 0.20 -4.79 5.07
CA MET A 3 0.83 -3.51 5.38
C MET A 3 1.95 -3.28 4.38
N LEU A 4 1.84 -2.22 3.59
CA LEU A 4 2.87 -1.79 2.65
C LEU A 4 3.73 -0.72 3.31
N GLU A 5 5.04 -0.93 3.29
CA GLU A 5 6.01 0.09 3.64
C GLU A 5 6.48 0.80 2.36
N HIS A 6 6.28 2.11 2.29
CA HIS A 6 6.77 2.96 1.22
C HIS A 6 7.96 3.78 1.71
N LYS A 7 9.09 3.65 1.02
CA LYS A 7 10.31 4.43 1.20
C LYS A 7 10.71 5.02 -0.16
N SER A 8 10.84 6.34 -0.25
CA SER A 8 11.35 7.00 -1.45
C SER A 8 11.99 8.34 -1.13
N GLN A 9 12.56 8.99 -2.15
CA GLN A 9 12.96 10.39 -2.09
C GLN A 9 12.14 11.20 -3.09
N ARG A 10 11.70 12.39 -2.68
CA ARG A 10 10.96 13.33 -3.52
C ARG A 10 11.59 14.71 -3.45
N PHE A 11 11.53 15.45 -4.55
CA PHE A 11 11.85 16.87 -4.55
C PHE A 11 10.66 17.65 -4.01
N GLU A 12 10.92 18.51 -3.03
CA GLU A 12 9.95 19.44 -2.48
C GLU A 12 10.69 20.76 -2.22
N ALA A 13 10.22 21.84 -2.85
CA ALA A 13 10.90 23.15 -2.85
C ALA A 13 12.39 23.04 -3.22
N GLU A 14 12.69 22.35 -4.34
CA GLU A 14 14.04 22.12 -4.87
C GLU A 14 15.01 21.35 -3.93
N LEU A 15 14.51 20.77 -2.84
CA LEU A 15 15.29 19.97 -1.91
C LEU A 15 14.82 18.52 -1.89
N LEU A 16 15.77 17.58 -1.75
CA LEU A 16 15.46 16.17 -1.58
C LEU A 16 14.92 15.91 -0.17
N ARG A 17 13.73 15.30 -0.10
CA ARG A 17 13.07 14.85 1.13
C ARG A 17 12.90 13.35 1.11
N ASN A 18 13.22 12.70 2.22
CA ASN A 18 12.90 11.30 2.44
C ASN A 18 11.41 11.18 2.75
N VAL A 19 10.72 10.31 2.02
CA VAL A 19 9.31 9.98 2.24
C VAL A 19 9.24 8.59 2.86
N TYR A 20 8.54 8.50 3.98
CA TYR A 20 8.22 7.25 4.65
C TYR A 20 6.72 7.18 4.91
N CYS A 21 6.09 6.08 4.52
CA CYS A 21 4.68 5.84 4.81
C CYS A 21 4.45 4.35 5.05
N GLN A 22 3.63 4.02 6.04
CA GLN A 22 3.04 2.70 6.18
C GLN A 22 1.57 2.80 5.84
N MET A 23 1.14 2.06 4.82
CA MET A 23 -0.22 2.11 4.31
C MET A 23 -0.85 0.73 4.35
N GLN A 24 -2.08 0.66 4.89
CA GLN A 24 -2.86 -0.56 4.82
C GLN A 24 -3.40 -0.72 3.39
N VAL A 25 -3.14 -1.87 2.79
CA VAL A 25 -3.63 -2.22 1.45
C VAL A 25 -4.68 -3.33 1.58
N VAL A 26 -5.87 -3.06 1.04
CA VAL A 26 -6.97 -4.02 0.95
C VAL A 26 -7.09 -4.50 -0.48
N MET A 27 -6.85 -5.80 -0.66
CA MET A 27 -7.11 -6.52 -1.91
C MET A 27 -8.43 -7.27 -1.73
N SER A 28 -9.39 -7.06 -2.64
CA SER A 28 -10.73 -7.64 -2.55
C SER A 28 -11.13 -8.31 -3.87
N GLY A 29 -11.82 -9.45 -3.75
CA GLY A 29 -12.24 -10.28 -4.88
C GLY A 29 -11.20 -11.33 -5.27
N GLU A 30 -11.68 -12.35 -5.98
CA GLU A 30 -10.93 -13.57 -6.35
C GLU A 30 -9.71 -13.29 -7.23
N ARG A 31 -9.71 -12.18 -8.00
CA ARG A 31 -8.60 -11.79 -8.88
C ARG A 31 -7.25 -11.65 -8.17
N PHE A 32 -7.24 -11.45 -6.85
CA PHE A 32 -6.03 -11.29 -6.05
C PHE A 32 -5.57 -12.55 -5.33
N GLU A 33 -6.29 -13.67 -5.42
CA GLU A 33 -5.92 -14.93 -4.73
C GLU A 33 -4.50 -15.38 -5.13
N ASN A 34 -4.26 -15.48 -6.44
CA ASN A 34 -2.96 -15.89 -6.99
C ASN A 34 -1.79 -14.96 -6.64
N VAL A 35 -2.08 -13.67 -6.42
CA VAL A 35 -1.06 -12.68 -6.04
C VAL A 35 -0.79 -12.76 -4.55
N THR A 36 -1.83 -12.90 -3.73
CA THR A 36 -1.74 -12.93 -2.27
C THR A 36 -0.84 -14.08 -1.78
N ASP A 37 -0.87 -15.24 -2.44
CA ASP A 37 0.02 -16.38 -2.12
C ASP A 37 1.51 -16.08 -2.33
N LYS A 38 1.83 -15.14 -3.23
CA LYS A 38 3.20 -14.72 -3.54
C LYS A 38 3.68 -13.56 -2.68
N LEU A 39 2.77 -12.83 -2.05
CA LEU A 39 3.09 -11.71 -1.16
C LEU A 39 3.66 -12.24 0.15
N LYS A 40 4.97 -12.06 0.33
CA LYS A 40 5.68 -12.35 1.58
C LYS A 40 6.38 -11.08 2.06
N ALA A 41 6.71 -11.04 3.35
CA ALA A 41 7.49 -9.93 3.89
C ALA A 41 8.82 -9.80 3.13
N GLY A 42 9.17 -8.58 2.74
CA GLY A 42 10.38 -8.28 1.96
C GLY A 42 10.22 -8.37 0.44
N VAL A 43 9.03 -8.71 -0.08
CA VAL A 43 8.75 -8.61 -1.51
C VAL A 43 8.40 -7.18 -1.88
N ASP A 44 9.10 -6.63 -2.87
CA ASP A 44 8.80 -5.31 -3.42
C ASP A 44 7.60 -5.40 -4.37
N ILE A 45 6.64 -4.50 -4.16
CA ILE A 45 5.42 -4.44 -4.96
C ILE A 45 5.06 -3.02 -5.36
N GLU A 46 4.32 -2.90 -6.45
CA GLU A 46 3.57 -1.71 -6.81
C GLU A 46 2.08 -1.98 -6.68
N VAL A 47 1.36 -1.05 -6.05
CA VAL A 47 -0.09 -1.15 -5.87
C VAL A 47 -0.73 0.11 -6.41
N THR A 48 -1.73 -0.04 -7.28
CA THR A 48 -2.56 1.05 -7.76
C THR A 48 -4.03 0.79 -7.42
N GLY A 49 -4.79 1.87 -7.23
CA GLY A 49 -6.19 1.83 -6.85
C GLY A 49 -6.62 3.14 -6.21
N PHE A 50 -7.58 3.09 -5.29
CA PHE A 50 -8.16 4.28 -4.66
C PHE A 50 -7.98 4.29 -3.14
N ILE A 51 -7.89 5.49 -2.56
CA ILE A 51 -7.80 5.69 -1.12
C ILE A 51 -9.19 5.87 -0.49
N ALA A 52 -9.38 5.29 0.69
CA ALA A 52 -10.56 5.47 1.51
C ALA A 52 -10.18 5.77 2.95
N LEU A 53 -10.99 6.59 3.62
CA LEU A 53 -10.89 6.77 5.06
C LEU A 53 -11.75 5.72 5.75
N GLN A 54 -11.15 4.89 6.59
CA GLN A 54 -11.86 3.87 7.35
C GLN A 54 -11.67 4.08 8.85
N GLN A 55 -12.76 4.01 9.61
CA GLN A 55 -12.68 3.98 11.07
C GLN A 55 -12.31 2.58 11.54
N SER A 56 -11.22 2.50 12.30
CA SER A 56 -10.88 1.26 12.98
C SER A 56 -11.76 1.06 14.22
N ARG A 57 -11.74 -0.14 14.81
CA ARG A 57 -12.59 -0.51 15.96
C ARG A 57 -12.42 0.41 17.18
N ASN A 58 -11.29 1.09 17.31
CA ASN A 58 -11.01 2.04 18.39
C ASN A 58 -11.48 3.48 18.07
N GLY A 59 -12.18 3.70 16.95
CA GLY A 59 -12.64 5.02 16.49
C GLY A 59 -11.61 5.86 15.74
N GLN A 60 -10.34 5.41 15.63
CA GLN A 60 -9.33 6.13 14.86
C GLN A 60 -9.53 5.94 13.36
N ASN A 61 -9.57 7.05 12.64
CA ASN A 61 -9.56 7.08 11.19
C ASN A 61 -8.19 6.63 10.66
N ARG A 62 -8.19 5.79 9.62
CA ARG A 62 -7.00 5.35 8.90
C ARG A 62 -7.22 5.50 7.41
N LEU A 63 -6.19 5.93 6.71
CA LEU A 63 -6.17 5.88 5.25
C LEU A 63 -5.84 4.45 4.82
N VAL A 64 -6.66 3.92 3.92
CA VAL A 64 -6.54 2.57 3.39
C VAL A 64 -6.54 2.64 1.87
N LEU A 65 -5.62 1.93 1.23
CA LEU A 65 -5.56 1.78 -0.22
C LEU A 65 -6.32 0.53 -0.63
N HIS A 66 -7.40 0.69 -1.38
CA HIS A 66 -8.10 -0.42 -2.01
C HIS A 66 -7.44 -0.70 -3.35
N ALA A 67 -6.84 -1.88 -3.47
CA ALA A 67 -6.08 -2.26 -4.66
C ALA A 67 -7.00 -2.62 -5.83
N GLU A 68 -6.70 -2.05 -6.98
CA GLU A 68 -7.26 -2.42 -8.28
C GLU A 68 -6.26 -3.25 -9.09
N ASN A 69 -4.96 -2.97 -8.94
CA ASN A 69 -3.86 -3.74 -9.52
C ASN A 69 -2.70 -3.86 -8.52
N VAL A 70 -1.99 -4.99 -8.59
CA VAL A 70 -0.80 -5.28 -7.79
C VAL A 70 0.24 -5.94 -8.67
N GLU A 71 1.42 -5.35 -8.75
CA GLU A 71 2.56 -5.85 -9.52
C GLU A 71 3.72 -6.21 -8.59
N LEU A 72 4.32 -7.37 -8.83
CA LEU A 72 5.54 -7.78 -8.16
C LEU A 72 6.72 -7.12 -8.87
N LYS A 73 7.54 -6.34 -8.15
CA LYS A 73 8.80 -5.84 -8.69
C LYS A 73 9.83 -6.96 -8.62
N THR A 74 10.47 -7.24 -9.76
CA THR A 74 11.50 -8.28 -9.90
C THR A 74 12.87 -7.68 -9.73
#